data_AF-A0A7R9MSX3-F1
#
_entry.id   AF-A0A7R9MSX3-F1
#
_cell.length_a   1.000
_cell.length_b   1.000
_cell.length_c   1.000
_cell.angle_alpha   90.00
_cell.angle_beta   90.00
_cell.angle_gamma   90.00
#
_symmetry.space_group_name_H-M   'P 1'
#
loop_
_entity.id
_entity.type
_entity.pdbx_description
1 polymer ?
#
loop_
_entity_poly.entity_id
_entity_poly.type
_entity_poly.pdbx_seq_one_letter_code
_entity_poly.pdbx_strand_id
1 'polypeptide(L)'
;MDGDLYDEFGNYIGPDIESDEDSDQDLDDSDRQSDDYNDPHHEDQLMVEDGKDEDMETAVVLHEDKKYYPTAEEVYGPDVETIVQEEDAQPLTEPIIQPIRLKKFSHEVQDLPTTVYDLEFMTDLMDNTELIRNVAFVGHLHHGKTTFIDCIVEQTHPELKSKEGKA
;
A
#
# COMPACT_ATOMS: atom_id res chain seq x y z
N MET A 1 -25.71 -24.07 27.85
CA MET A 1 -24.53 -23.45 27.23
C MET A 1 -24.81 -23.45 25.75
N ASP A 2 -25.63 -22.50 25.31
CA ASP A 2 -26.04 -22.31 23.91
C ASP A 2 -25.03 -21.40 23.21
N GLY A 3 -23.76 -21.80 23.24
CA GLY A 3 -22.63 -21.03 22.72
C GLY A 3 -22.38 -21.20 21.23
N ASP A 4 -23.13 -22.09 20.56
CA ASP A 4 -22.90 -22.45 19.15
C ASP A 4 -23.93 -21.82 18.19
N LEU A 5 -24.91 -21.09 18.72
CA LEU A 5 -26.02 -20.50 17.94
C LEU A 5 -25.78 -19.03 17.58
N TYR A 6 -24.69 -18.43 18.07
CA TYR A 6 -24.33 -17.03 17.81
C TYR A 6 -22.84 -16.94 17.48
N ASP A 7 -22.50 -16.16 16.45
CA ASP A 7 -21.12 -15.84 16.06
C ASP A 7 -20.48 -14.85 17.05
N GLU A 8 -19.16 -14.68 16.99
CA GLU A 8 -18.33 -13.82 17.87
C GLU A 8 -18.69 -12.33 17.79
N PHE A 9 -19.47 -11.94 16.78
CA PHE A 9 -20.05 -10.60 16.63
C PHE A 9 -21.50 -10.47 17.17
N GLY A 10 -22.05 -11.54 17.76
CA GLY A 10 -23.39 -11.55 18.35
C GLY A 10 -24.53 -11.79 17.36
N ASN A 11 -24.23 -12.18 16.12
CA ASN A 11 -25.24 -12.51 15.10
C ASN A 11 -25.72 -13.96 15.26
N TYR A 12 -27.03 -14.20 15.17
CA TYR A 12 -27.59 -15.55 15.23
C TYR A 12 -27.23 -16.34 13.96
N ILE A 13 -26.56 -17.48 14.15
CA ILE A 13 -26.12 -18.40 13.09
C ILE A 13 -26.77 -19.79 13.25
N GLY A 14 -27.77 -19.90 14.13
CA GLY A 14 -28.55 -21.12 14.32
C GLY A 14 -29.49 -21.42 13.15
N PRO A 15 -30.10 -22.63 13.13
CA PRO A 15 -31.05 -23.00 12.09
C PRO A 15 -32.20 -21.98 12.02
N ASP A 16 -32.66 -21.68 10.80
CA ASP A 16 -33.72 -20.70 10.53
C ASP A 16 -34.92 -20.97 11.44
N ILE A 17 -35.14 -20.08 12.41
CA ILE A 17 -36.32 -20.13 13.25
C ILE A 17 -37.47 -19.75 12.33
N GLU A 18 -38.47 -20.62 12.20
CA GLU A 18 -39.74 -20.28 11.56
C GLU A 18 -40.25 -19.01 12.24
N SER A 19 -40.14 -17.88 11.52
CA SER A 19 -40.48 -16.57 12.05
C SER A 19 -41.99 -16.55 12.23
N ASP A 20 -42.46 -16.70 13.46
CA ASP A 20 -43.84 -16.37 13.80
C ASP A 20 -44.01 -14.86 13.56
N GLU A 21 -44.54 -14.52 12.39
CA GLU A 21 -45.15 -13.24 12.07
C GLU A 21 -46.31 -13.00 13.07
N ASP A 22 -46.02 -12.37 14.21
CA ASP A 22 -46.89 -11.45 14.96
C ASP A 22 -46.40 -11.30 16.41
N SER A 23 -45.77 -10.16 16.72
CA SER A 23 -45.73 -9.65 18.10
C SER A 23 -45.48 -8.14 18.11
N ASP A 24 -46.50 -7.40 17.70
CA ASP A 24 -46.72 -6.04 18.24
C ASP A 24 -46.89 -6.15 19.75
N GLN A 25 -45.89 -5.70 20.51
CA GLN A 25 -46.00 -5.50 21.96
C GLN A 25 -45.59 -4.06 22.30
N ASP A 26 -46.60 -3.19 22.28
CA ASP A 26 -46.64 -1.99 23.08
C ASP A 26 -46.35 -2.33 24.54
N LEU A 27 -45.24 -1.82 25.07
CA LEU A 27 -44.94 -1.83 26.50
C LEU A 27 -44.96 -0.38 27.00
N ASP A 28 -46.16 0.03 27.39
CA ASP A 28 -46.40 1.13 28.32
C ASP A 28 -45.97 0.65 29.72
N ASP A 29 -44.94 1.27 30.31
CA ASP A 29 -44.78 1.25 31.77
C ASP A 29 -44.39 2.63 32.30
N SER A 30 -45.12 2.94 33.35
CA SER A 30 -45.39 4.19 34.02
C SER A 30 -44.31 4.64 35.02
N ASP A 31 -44.38 5.93 35.34
CA ASP A 31 -43.86 6.60 36.54
C ASP A 31 -42.36 6.89 36.65
N ARG A 32 -41.96 8.08 36.16
CA ARG A 32 -41.12 9.03 36.92
C ARG A 32 -41.52 10.50 36.67
N GLN A 33 -42.42 10.96 37.53
CA GLN A 33 -42.32 12.21 38.28
C GLN A 33 -42.24 13.54 37.51
N SER A 34 -43.38 14.23 37.56
CA SER A 34 -43.60 15.66 37.35
C SER A 34 -42.47 16.57 37.83
N ASP A 35 -41.99 17.45 36.96
CA ASP A 35 -41.59 18.81 37.37
C ASP A 35 -42.02 19.84 36.30
N ASP A 36 -42.72 20.82 36.84
CA ASP A 36 -43.40 21.98 36.28
C ASP A 36 -42.40 23.04 35.79
N TYR A 37 -42.51 23.46 34.53
CA TYR A 37 -42.20 24.85 34.14
C TYR A 37 -43.20 25.33 33.09
N ASN A 38 -44.19 26.06 33.59
CA ASN A 38 -45.07 26.98 32.88
C ASN A 38 -44.40 27.69 31.68
N ASP A 39 -45.01 27.54 30.51
CA ASP A 39 -44.93 28.48 29.39
C ASP A 39 -46.11 29.46 29.52
N PRO A 40 -45.87 30.75 29.81
CA PRO A 40 -46.87 31.78 29.65
C PRO A 40 -46.42 32.76 28.57
N HIS A 41 -47.09 32.71 27.41
CA HIS A 41 -47.62 33.85 26.66
C HIS A 41 -47.46 33.68 25.15
N HIS A 42 -48.34 32.86 24.60
CA HIS A 42 -48.89 33.08 23.28
C HIS A 42 -49.97 34.17 23.39
N GLU A 43 -49.60 35.45 23.28
CA GLU A 43 -50.56 36.50 22.93
C GLU A 43 -49.98 37.47 21.91
N ASP A 44 -50.65 37.42 20.76
CA ASP A 44 -50.64 38.30 19.61
C ASP A 44 -50.59 39.81 19.97
N GLN A 45 -49.61 40.53 19.41
CA GLN A 45 -49.71 41.98 19.27
C GLN A 45 -48.84 42.50 18.11
N LEU A 46 -49.48 42.60 16.94
CA LEU A 46 -49.07 43.40 15.80
C LEU A 46 -48.73 44.84 16.22
N MET A 47 -47.49 45.28 16.04
CA MET A 47 -47.13 46.70 15.86
C MET A 47 -45.96 46.79 14.87
N VAL A 48 -46.21 47.44 13.74
CA VAL A 48 -45.24 47.78 12.71
C VAL A 48 -44.75 49.20 12.99
N GLU A 49 -43.43 49.43 13.14
CA GLU A 49 -42.79 50.67 12.69
C GLU A 49 -41.25 50.57 12.65
N ASP A 50 -40.75 50.46 11.41
CA ASP A 50 -39.59 51.13 10.80
C ASP A 50 -38.26 51.24 11.57
N GLY A 51 -37.30 50.40 11.18
CA GLY A 51 -35.89 50.52 11.53
C GLY A 51 -35.04 49.69 10.57
N LYS A 52 -34.29 50.36 9.70
CA LYS A 52 -33.39 49.77 8.69
C LYS A 52 -32.26 48.98 9.36
N ASP A 53 -31.89 47.86 8.72
CA ASP A 53 -30.66 47.06 8.90
C ASP A 53 -30.82 45.65 9.57
N GLU A 54 -31.73 44.78 9.10
CA GLU A 54 -31.87 43.41 9.64
C GLU A 54 -32.00 42.28 8.59
N ASP A 55 -31.53 42.45 7.35
CA ASP A 55 -31.76 41.44 6.28
C ASP A 55 -30.73 40.29 6.20
N MET A 56 -30.01 39.94 7.28
CA MET A 56 -29.01 38.85 7.28
C MET A 56 -28.97 37.96 8.55
N GLU A 57 -29.80 38.19 9.58
CA GLU A 57 -29.62 37.49 10.87
C GLU A 57 -30.49 36.23 11.07
N THR A 58 -31.53 36.02 10.25
CA THR A 58 -32.44 34.86 10.37
C THR A 58 -32.44 33.94 9.14
N ALA A 59 -31.30 33.83 8.46
CA ALA A 59 -31.11 32.81 7.44
C ALA A 59 -31.01 31.43 8.11
N VAL A 60 -32.07 30.62 7.98
CA VAL A 60 -32.13 29.25 8.50
C VAL A 60 -31.03 28.40 7.85
N VAL A 61 -30.10 27.90 8.65
CA VAL A 61 -29.04 26.98 8.20
C VAL A 61 -29.59 25.56 8.21
N LEU A 62 -29.51 24.87 7.06
CA LEU A 62 -29.90 23.45 6.98
C LEU A 62 -28.98 22.62 7.88
N HIS A 63 -29.47 21.48 8.38
CA HIS A 63 -28.69 20.62 9.27
C HIS A 63 -27.40 20.08 8.62
N GLU A 64 -27.37 19.99 7.29
CA GLU A 64 -26.23 19.58 6.46
C GLU A 64 -25.11 20.63 6.47
N ASP A 65 -25.49 21.91 6.49
CA ASP A 65 -24.58 23.06 6.40
C ASP A 65 -24.18 23.62 7.77
N LYS A 66 -24.61 22.96 8.85
CA LYS A 66 -24.29 23.38 10.22
C LYS A 66 -22.81 23.17 10.50
N LYS A 67 -22.03 24.24 10.37
CA LYS A 67 -20.62 24.28 10.76
C LYS A 67 -20.52 24.25 12.29
N TYR A 68 -20.10 23.10 12.83
CA TYR A 68 -19.94 22.93 14.28
C TYR A 68 -18.62 23.49 14.81
N TYR A 69 -17.60 23.62 13.96
CA TYR A 69 -16.25 24.03 14.35
C TYR A 69 -15.73 25.17 13.47
N PRO A 70 -14.99 26.15 14.05
CA PRO A 70 -14.29 27.19 13.30
C PRO A 70 -13.25 26.61 12.34
N THR A 71 -12.89 27.37 11.32
CA THR A 71 -11.89 26.94 10.34
C THR A 71 -10.48 26.95 10.94
N ALA A 72 -9.56 26.14 10.40
CA ALA A 72 -8.20 26.01 10.94
C ALA A 72 -7.40 27.34 10.90
N GLU A 73 -7.64 28.17 9.88
CA GLU A 73 -7.01 29.50 9.73
C GLU A 73 -7.45 30.48 10.83
N GLU A 74 -8.72 30.44 11.26
CA GLU A 74 -9.23 31.29 12.33
C GLU A 74 -8.65 30.92 13.70
N VAL A 75 -8.27 29.66 13.90
CA VAL A 75 -7.70 29.16 15.17
C VAL A 75 -6.21 29.48 15.28
N TYR A 76 -5.44 29.29 14.20
CA TYR A 76 -3.99 29.42 14.23
C TYR A 76 -3.44 30.75 13.66
N GLY A 77 -4.24 31.45 12.85
CA GLY A 77 -3.87 32.71 12.20
C GLY A 77 -3.10 32.53 10.87
N PRO A 78 -2.92 33.63 10.11
CA PRO A 78 -2.39 33.59 8.74
C PRO A 78 -0.88 33.30 8.64
N ASP A 79 -0.15 33.38 9.77
CA ASP A 79 1.29 33.11 9.81
C ASP A 79 1.63 31.61 9.90
N VAL A 80 0.62 30.74 10.05
CA VAL A 80 0.78 29.28 10.20
C VAL A 80 0.13 28.57 9.03
N GLU A 81 0.91 27.77 8.29
CA GLU A 81 0.39 26.95 7.19
C GLU A 81 -0.28 25.69 7.74
N THR A 82 -1.61 25.63 7.63
CA THR A 82 -2.40 24.45 7.99
C THR A 82 -2.64 23.58 6.77
N ILE A 83 -1.92 22.47 6.66
CA ILE A 83 -2.07 21.49 5.57
C ILE A 83 -2.91 20.31 6.07
N VAL A 84 -3.97 19.96 5.34
CA VAL A 84 -4.77 18.74 5.58
C VAL A 84 -4.35 17.69 4.54
N GLN A 85 -3.83 16.55 5.00
CA GLN A 85 -3.48 15.42 4.15
C GLN A 85 -4.33 14.21 4.55
N GLU A 86 -5.30 13.88 3.70
CA GLU A 86 -6.22 12.75 3.92
C GLU A 86 -5.65 11.42 3.43
N GLU A 87 -4.82 11.46 2.39
CA GLU A 87 -4.19 10.29 1.77
C GLU A 87 -2.66 10.38 1.80
N ASP A 88 -2.02 9.21 1.86
CA ASP A 88 -0.57 9.09 1.86
C ASP A 88 0.03 9.50 0.50
N ALA A 89 1.14 10.23 0.55
CA ALA A 89 1.87 10.65 -0.66
C ALA A 89 2.67 9.53 -1.34
N GLN A 90 2.92 8.41 -0.64
CA GLN A 90 3.67 7.26 -1.16
C GLN A 90 2.89 5.97 -0.90
N PRO A 91 2.73 5.10 -1.92
CA PRO A 91 2.06 3.82 -1.73
C PRO A 91 2.91 2.88 -0.89
N LEU A 92 2.26 1.97 -0.15
CA LEU A 92 2.94 0.98 0.72
C LEU A 92 3.92 0.06 -0.05
N THR A 93 3.80 -0.03 -1.37
CA THR A 93 4.71 -0.79 -2.23
C THR A 93 6.09 -0.15 -2.38
N GLU A 94 6.19 1.17 -2.20
CA GLU A 94 7.46 1.88 -2.28
C GLU A 94 8.08 2.01 -0.88
N PRO A 95 9.31 1.49 -0.67
CA PRO A 95 9.96 1.62 0.62
C PRO A 95 10.45 3.05 0.84
N ILE A 96 10.26 3.56 2.06
CA ILE A 96 10.73 4.89 2.48
C ILE A 96 12.26 5.04 2.28
N ILE A 97 13.03 3.99 2.57
CA ILE A 97 14.47 3.94 2.27
C ILE A 97 14.67 2.94 1.13
N GLN A 98 15.07 3.45 -0.04
CA GLN A 98 15.29 2.61 -1.21
C GLN A 98 16.47 1.65 -0.97
N PRO A 99 16.27 0.33 -1.12
CA PRO A 99 17.36 -0.62 -1.01
C PRO A 99 18.31 -0.50 -2.19
N ILE A 100 19.58 -0.83 -1.98
CA ILE A 100 20.60 -0.81 -3.04
C ILE A 100 20.28 -1.91 -4.06
N ARG A 101 19.80 -1.53 -5.24
CA ARG A 101 19.50 -2.45 -6.35
C ARG A 101 20.67 -2.51 -7.32
N LEU A 102 21.45 -3.60 -7.28
CA LEU A 102 22.50 -3.87 -8.27
C LEU A 102 21.87 -4.53 -9.51
N LYS A 103 21.75 -3.79 -10.60
CA LYS A 103 21.24 -4.31 -11.88
C LYS A 103 22.34 -5.09 -12.60
N LYS A 104 22.48 -6.39 -12.30
CA LYS A 104 23.36 -7.31 -13.03
C LYS A 104 22.52 -8.21 -13.94
N PHE A 105 22.61 -8.00 -15.25
CA PHE A 105 21.88 -8.78 -16.26
C PHE A 105 22.73 -9.86 -16.93
N SER A 106 24.05 -9.68 -16.89
CA SER A 106 25.08 -10.62 -17.32
C SER A 106 25.83 -11.17 -16.11
N HIS A 107 26.23 -12.43 -16.19
CA HIS A 107 27.18 -12.99 -15.23
C HIS A 107 28.60 -12.55 -15.62
N GLU A 108 29.05 -11.44 -15.06
CA GLU A 108 30.42 -10.95 -15.19
C GLU A 108 31.22 -11.35 -13.95
N VAL A 109 32.29 -12.10 -14.16
CA VAL A 109 33.28 -12.39 -13.12
C VAL A 109 34.23 -11.18 -13.07
N GLN A 110 34.22 -10.46 -11.95
CA GLN A 110 35.06 -9.25 -11.79
C GLN A 110 36.54 -9.60 -11.55
N ASP A 111 36.79 -10.74 -10.92
CA ASP A 111 38.14 -11.21 -10.64
C ASP A 111 38.61 -12.17 -11.74
N LEU A 112 39.83 -11.98 -12.23
CA LEU A 112 40.40 -12.88 -13.23
C LEU A 112 40.64 -14.26 -12.59
N PRO A 113 40.00 -15.32 -13.09
CA PRO A 113 40.23 -16.67 -12.59
C PRO A 113 41.66 -17.11 -12.88
N THR A 114 42.20 -18.00 -12.05
CA THR A 114 43.53 -18.56 -12.30
C THR A 114 43.50 -19.46 -13.54
N THR A 115 44.51 -19.29 -14.39
CA THR A 115 44.72 -20.06 -15.63
C THR A 115 45.89 -21.02 -15.47
N VAL A 116 45.89 -22.11 -16.23
CA VAL A 116 47.05 -23.04 -16.29
C VAL A 116 48.27 -22.45 -17.02
N TYR A 117 48.05 -21.43 -17.85
CA TYR A 117 49.08 -20.69 -18.57
C TYR A 117 49.24 -19.29 -17.98
N ASP A 118 50.42 -18.70 -18.16
CA ASP A 118 50.68 -17.32 -17.73
C ASP A 118 50.06 -16.32 -18.72
N LEU A 119 49.50 -15.24 -18.20
CA LEU A 119 48.90 -14.17 -19.02
C LEU A 119 49.94 -13.47 -19.92
N GLU A 120 51.20 -13.40 -19.47
CA GLU A 120 52.32 -12.90 -20.27
C GLU A 120 52.54 -13.78 -21.51
N PHE A 121 52.53 -15.11 -21.33
CA PHE A 121 52.67 -16.06 -22.43
C PHE A 121 51.52 -15.95 -23.45
N MET A 122 50.28 -15.72 -22.99
CA MET A 122 49.16 -15.44 -23.89
C MET A 122 49.39 -14.16 -24.70
N THR A 123 49.92 -13.12 -24.06
CA THR A 123 50.19 -11.83 -24.72
C THR A 123 51.28 -11.98 -25.79
N ASP A 124 52.36 -12.71 -25.50
CA ASP A 124 53.43 -13.00 -26.46
C ASP A 124 52.95 -13.82 -27.67
N LEU A 125 51.96 -14.71 -27.46
CA LEU A 125 51.31 -15.43 -28.56
C LEU A 125 50.45 -14.52 -29.44
N MET A 126 49.90 -13.44 -28.91
CA MET A 126 49.08 -12.48 -29.67
C MET A 126 49.90 -11.63 -30.64
N ASP A 127 51.20 -11.44 -30.37
CA ASP A 127 52.11 -10.74 -31.29
C ASP A 127 52.42 -11.58 -32.55
N ASN A 128 52.28 -12.91 -32.45
CA ASN A 128 52.58 -13.85 -33.51
C ASN A 128 51.30 -14.32 -34.23
N THR A 129 50.88 -13.60 -35.28
CA THR A 129 49.62 -13.87 -36.00
C THR A 129 49.51 -15.28 -36.60
N GLU A 130 50.63 -15.96 -36.85
CA GLU A 130 50.64 -17.35 -37.36
C GLU A 130 50.15 -18.38 -36.32
N LEU A 131 50.27 -18.06 -35.02
CA LEU A 131 49.87 -18.95 -33.93
C LEU A 131 48.41 -18.74 -33.50
N ILE A 132 47.78 -17.64 -33.94
CA ILE A 132 46.39 -17.30 -33.61
C ILE A 132 45.44 -17.98 -34.59
N ARG A 133 44.41 -18.64 -34.06
CA ARG A 133 43.33 -19.23 -34.87
C ARG A 133 41.96 -18.70 -34.45
N ASN A 134 41.30 -17.98 -35.36
CA ASN A 134 39.93 -17.51 -35.16
C ASN A 134 38.93 -18.60 -35.55
N VAL A 135 38.26 -19.19 -34.56
CA VAL A 135 37.34 -20.33 -34.74
C VAL A 135 35.95 -19.95 -34.23
N ALA A 136 34.90 -20.24 -35.01
CA ALA A 136 33.51 -20.06 -34.62
C ALA A 136 32.81 -21.41 -34.48
N PHE A 137 32.13 -21.64 -33.36
CA PHE A 137 31.35 -22.84 -33.10
C PHE A 137 29.89 -22.63 -33.53
N VAL A 138 29.50 -23.24 -34.66
CA VAL A 138 28.14 -23.12 -35.24
C VAL A 138 27.52 -24.50 -35.39
N GLY A 139 26.20 -24.58 -35.23
CA GLY A 139 25.46 -25.84 -35.28
C GLY A 139 24.04 -25.68 -34.75
N HIS A 140 23.23 -26.73 -34.89
CA HIS A 140 21.81 -26.70 -34.51
C HIS A 140 21.56 -26.56 -32.99
N LEU A 141 20.33 -26.24 -32.61
CA LEU A 141 19.94 -26.00 -31.22
C LEU A 141 20.29 -27.21 -30.33
N HIS A 142 20.82 -26.95 -29.13
CA HIS A 142 21.21 -27.97 -28.15
C HIS A 142 22.22 -29.05 -28.61
N HIS A 143 22.97 -28.84 -29.69
CA HIS A 143 24.07 -29.74 -30.09
C HIS A 143 25.35 -29.61 -29.23
N GLY A 144 25.25 -29.12 -27.99
CA GLY A 144 26.38 -29.09 -27.05
C GLY A 144 27.51 -28.09 -27.36
N LYS A 145 27.28 -27.09 -28.22
CA LYS A 145 28.30 -26.07 -28.56
C LYS A 145 28.83 -25.35 -27.33
N THR A 146 27.94 -24.90 -26.46
CA THR A 146 28.30 -24.22 -25.20
C THR A 146 29.01 -25.18 -24.26
N THR A 147 28.47 -26.39 -24.07
CA THR A 147 29.08 -27.42 -23.23
C THR A 147 30.49 -27.80 -23.69
N PHE A 148 30.74 -27.82 -25.00
CA PHE A 148 32.08 -28.07 -25.53
C PHE A 148 33.05 -26.92 -25.18
N ILE A 149 32.59 -25.67 -25.25
CA ILE A 149 33.37 -24.50 -24.80
C ILE A 149 33.63 -24.59 -23.29
N ASP A 150 32.63 -25.00 -22.50
CA ASP A 150 32.76 -25.18 -21.06
C ASP A 150 33.87 -26.20 -20.73
N CYS A 151 33.98 -27.30 -21.48
CA CYS A 151 35.06 -28.28 -21.31
C CYS A 151 36.46 -27.69 -21.59
N ILE A 152 36.61 -26.83 -22.60
CA ILE A 152 37.88 -26.16 -22.91
C ILE A 152 38.23 -25.15 -21.80
N VAL A 153 37.23 -24.42 -21.29
CA VAL A 153 37.40 -23.47 -20.19
C VAL A 153 37.79 -24.21 -18.90
N GLU A 154 37.15 -25.32 -18.59
CA GLU A 154 37.47 -26.15 -17.42
C GLU A 154 38.91 -26.71 -17.48
N GLN A 155 39.37 -27.10 -18.68
CA GLN A 155 40.76 -27.55 -18.87
C GLN A 155 41.77 -26.41 -18.63
N THR A 156 41.41 -25.17 -18.98
CA THR A 156 42.30 -24.01 -18.89
C THR A 156 42.22 -23.25 -17.57
N HIS A 157 41.12 -23.37 -16.84
CA HIS A 157 40.85 -22.68 -15.57
C HIS A 157 40.51 -23.70 -14.47
N PRO A 158 41.51 -24.17 -13.70
CA PRO A 158 41.34 -25.29 -12.76
C PRO A 158 40.41 -24.97 -11.58
N GLU A 159 40.14 -23.69 -11.29
CA GLU A 159 39.19 -23.25 -10.27
C GLU A 159 37.73 -23.29 -10.72
N LEU A 160 37.47 -23.23 -12.03
CA LEU A 160 36.12 -23.16 -12.62
C LEU A 160 35.48 -24.54 -12.80
N LYS A 161 35.76 -25.49 -11.90
CA LYS A 161 35.15 -26.82 -11.96
C LYS A 161 33.65 -26.73 -11.72
N SER A 162 32.89 -27.43 -12.57
CA SER A 162 31.48 -27.66 -12.30
C SER A 162 31.35 -28.31 -10.93
N LYS A 163 30.58 -27.69 -10.02
CA LYS A 163 30.26 -28.33 -8.74
C LYS A 163 29.43 -29.57 -9.04
N GLU A 164 30.07 -30.73 -9.09
CA GLU A 164 29.37 -32.01 -9.11
C GLU A 164 28.43 -32.07 -7.89
N GLY A 165 27.13 -32.13 -8.16
CA GLY A 165 26.12 -32.58 -7.21
C GLY A 165 25.81 -31.66 -6.02
N LYS A 166 24.91 -30.69 -6.23
CA LYS A 166 23.81 -30.47 -5.28
C LYS A 166 22.52 -30.32 -6.07
N ALA A 167 21.87 -31.46 -6.29
CA ALA A 167 20.41 -31.51 -6.36
C ALA A 167 19.84 -31.18 -4.97
#